data_AF-A0A0G0U0L4-F1
#
_entry.id   AF-A0A0G0U0L4-F1
#
_cell.length_a   1.000
_cell.length_b   1.000
_cell.length_c   1.000
_cell.angle_alpha   90.00
_cell.angle_beta   90.00
_cell.angle_gamma   90.00
#
_symmetry.space_group_name_H-M   'P 1'
#
loop_
_entity.id
_entity.type
_entity.pdbx_description
1 polymer ?
#
loop_
_entity_poly.entity_id
_entity_poly.type
_entity_poly.pdbx_seq_one_letter_code
_entity_poly.pdbx_strand_id
1 'polypeptide(L)'
;MDTAQTDQELFEKEFNTNHILPINEMLGGDKEIPFFLDEWLKNGLNASAVYKTLHPKVSDASARVLGSKKLAKINISAILAGYDLGVNDYIVGLKEGLTAMKFNELTGEKVPDYRTRLEYHRILGKLLGF
;
A
#
# COMPACT_ATOMS: atom_id res chain seq x y z
N MET A 1 12.92 -17.16 38.59
CA MET A 1 12.03 -17.99 37.76
C MET A 1 11.57 -17.10 36.64
N ASP A 2 12.28 -17.20 35.51
CA ASP A 2 12.06 -16.35 34.34
C ASP A 2 10.75 -16.71 33.65
N THR A 3 9.84 -15.74 33.58
CA THR A 3 8.70 -15.79 32.66
C THR A 3 9.21 -15.43 31.27
N ALA A 4 9.67 -16.43 30.53
CA ALA A 4 9.87 -16.31 29.09
C ALA A 4 8.48 -16.16 28.46
N GLN A 5 8.07 -14.90 28.23
CA GLN A 5 6.91 -14.60 27.39
C GLN A 5 7.18 -15.20 26.01
N THR A 6 6.27 -16.04 25.54
CA THR A 6 6.42 -16.68 24.23
C THR A 6 6.22 -15.64 23.11
N ASP A 7 6.89 -15.81 21.97
CA ASP A 7 6.75 -14.92 20.81
C ASP A 7 5.28 -14.79 20.37
N GLN A 8 4.48 -15.83 20.61
CA GLN A 8 3.04 -15.85 20.37
C GLN A 8 2.28 -14.93 21.33
N GLU A 9 2.65 -14.87 22.61
CA GLU A 9 2.06 -13.95 23.59
C GLU A 9 2.48 -12.50 23.31
N LEU A 10 3.69 -12.27 22.79
CA LEU A 10 4.12 -10.94 22.34
C LEU A 10 3.34 -10.50 21.10
N PHE A 11 3.16 -11.41 20.13
CA PHE A 11 2.37 -11.16 18.92
C PHE A 11 0.90 -10.88 19.26
N GLU A 12 0.26 -11.71 20.09
CA GLU A 12 -1.14 -11.50 20.50
C GLU A 12 -1.32 -10.20 21.31
N LYS A 13 -0.31 -9.80 22.09
CA LYS A 13 -0.33 -8.54 22.82
C LYS A 13 -0.14 -7.35 21.90
N GLU A 14 0.79 -7.38 20.94
CA GLU A 14 0.95 -6.32 19.93
C GLU A 14 -0.26 -6.22 18.98
N PHE A 15 -0.84 -7.36 18.59
CA PHE A 15 -2.02 -7.44 17.74
C PHE A 15 -3.29 -6.92 18.45
N ASN A 16 -3.45 -7.19 19.75
CA ASN A 16 -4.55 -6.61 20.54
C ASN A 16 -4.34 -5.14 20.93
N THR A 17 -3.11 -4.64 20.91
CA THR A 17 -2.84 -3.22 21.21
C THR A 17 -3.01 -2.35 19.96
N ASN A 18 -2.85 -2.92 18.77
CA ASN A 18 -3.24 -2.31 17.51
C ASN A 18 -4.71 -2.64 17.24
N HIS A 19 -5.63 -1.85 17.78
CA HIS A 19 -7.03 -1.87 17.33
C HIS A 19 -7.06 -1.73 15.79
N ILE A 20 -7.14 -2.85 15.07
CA ILE A 20 -7.47 -2.87 13.65
C ILE A 20 -8.91 -2.40 13.61
N LEU A 21 -9.08 -1.08 13.48
CA LEU A 21 -10.37 -0.47 13.24
C LEU A 21 -11.02 -1.22 12.06
N PRO A 22 -12.31 -1.59 12.14
CA PRO A 22 -13.03 -2.11 11.00
C PRO A 22 -12.71 -1.25 9.78
N ILE A 23 -12.45 -1.86 8.61
CA ILE A 23 -12.08 -1.10 7.40
C ILE A 23 -13.04 0.07 7.17
N ASN A 24 -14.34 -0.08 7.46
CA ASN A 24 -15.33 1.02 7.39
C ASN A 24 -15.05 2.21 8.33
N GLU A 25 -14.49 1.98 9.52
CA GLU A 25 -14.04 3.00 10.46
C GLU A 25 -12.70 3.62 10.01
N MET A 26 -11.79 2.82 9.44
CA MET A 26 -10.56 3.34 8.79
C MET A 26 -10.87 4.22 7.58
N LEU A 27 -11.99 3.95 6.90
CA LEU A 27 -12.51 4.71 5.76
C LEU A 27 -13.48 5.84 6.17
N GLY A 28 -13.58 6.16 7.46
CA GLY A 28 -14.38 7.29 7.96
C GLY A 28 -15.87 7.28 7.59
N GLY A 29 -16.44 6.10 7.29
CA GLY A 29 -17.85 5.94 6.89
C GLY A 29 -18.20 6.46 5.49
N ASP A 30 -17.23 6.94 4.72
CA ASP A 30 -17.46 7.48 3.38
C ASP A 30 -17.37 6.34 2.34
N LYS A 31 -18.54 5.94 1.83
CA LYS A 31 -18.70 4.80 0.90
C LYS A 31 -17.97 4.98 -0.43
N GLU A 32 -17.54 6.19 -0.77
CA GLU A 32 -16.79 6.47 -1.98
C GLU A 32 -15.28 6.21 -1.80
N ILE A 33 -14.77 6.13 -0.57
CA ILE A 33 -13.32 5.95 -0.34
C ILE A 33 -12.77 4.65 -0.94
N PRO A 34 -13.42 3.47 -0.83
CA PRO A 34 -12.94 2.26 -1.50
C PRO A 34 -12.75 2.44 -3.01
N PHE A 35 -13.74 3.07 -3.67
CA PHE A 35 -13.69 3.33 -5.11
C PHE A 35 -12.61 4.37 -5.45
N PHE A 36 -12.47 5.40 -4.62
CA PHE A 36 -11.43 6.40 -4.76
C PHE A 36 -10.03 5.78 -4.64
N LEU A 37 -9.81 4.89 -3.67
CA LEU A 37 -8.54 4.21 -3.46
C LEU A 37 -8.18 3.26 -4.61
N ASP A 38 -9.12 2.45 -5.07
CA ASP A 38 -8.93 1.55 -6.22
C ASP A 38 -8.54 2.33 -7.48
N GLU A 39 -9.29 3.38 -7.80
CA GLU A 39 -8.96 4.26 -8.93
C GLU A 39 -7.65 5.03 -8.72
N TRP A 40 -7.31 5.40 -7.48
CA TRP A 40 -6.05 6.10 -7.18
C TRP A 40 -4.82 5.24 -7.44
N LEU A 41 -4.88 3.96 -7.08
CA LEU A 41 -3.83 2.99 -7.39
C LEU A 41 -3.71 2.77 -8.91
N LYS A 42 -4.84 2.64 -9.61
CA LYS A 42 -4.86 2.46 -11.09
C LYS A 42 -4.36 3.68 -11.85
N ASN A 43 -4.63 4.89 -11.36
CA ASN A 43 -4.23 6.16 -11.97
C ASN A 43 -2.84 6.64 -11.49
N GLY A 44 -1.98 5.74 -11.04
CA GLY A 44 -0.59 6.06 -10.70
C GLY A 44 -0.46 7.06 -9.55
N LEU A 45 -1.36 6.98 -8.57
CA LEU A 45 -1.42 7.84 -7.38
C LEU A 45 -1.82 9.31 -7.68
N ASN A 46 -2.53 9.57 -8.78
CA ASN A 46 -3.03 10.91 -9.11
C ASN A 46 -4.43 11.18 -8.56
N ALA A 47 -4.52 11.80 -7.38
CA ALA A 47 -5.80 12.11 -6.72
C ALA A 47 -6.72 13.03 -7.54
N SER A 48 -6.16 13.94 -8.36
CA SER A 48 -6.94 14.83 -9.21
C SER A 48 -7.60 14.08 -10.37
N ALA A 49 -6.87 13.14 -10.98
CA ALA A 49 -7.40 12.31 -12.06
C ALA A 49 -8.56 11.46 -11.55
N VAL A 50 -8.39 10.81 -10.40
CA VAL A 50 -9.45 10.01 -9.75
C VAL A 50 -10.69 10.83 -9.48
N TYR A 51 -10.54 12.02 -8.87
CA TYR A 51 -11.68 12.85 -8.54
C TYR A 51 -12.45 13.29 -9.80
N LYS A 52 -11.74 13.50 -10.92
CA LYS A 52 -12.34 13.83 -12.21
C LYS A 52 -13.04 12.62 -12.86
N THR A 53 -12.48 11.42 -12.71
CA THR A 53 -13.11 10.17 -13.14
C THR A 53 -14.42 9.91 -12.39
N LEU A 54 -14.43 10.07 -11.07
CA LEU A 54 -15.62 9.89 -10.23
C LEU A 54 -16.64 11.03 -10.37
N HIS A 55 -16.17 12.24 -10.69
CA HIS A 55 -17.03 13.41 -10.87
C HIS A 55 -16.72 14.17 -12.19
N PRO A 56 -17.16 13.66 -13.35
CA PRO A 56 -16.76 14.17 -14.67
C PRO A 56 -17.12 15.64 -14.95
N LYS A 57 -18.08 16.20 -14.20
CA LYS A 57 -18.57 17.58 -14.35
C LYS A 57 -17.73 18.60 -13.57
N VAL A 58 -16.78 18.15 -12.75
CA VAL A 58 -15.95 19.02 -11.92
C VAL A 58 -14.81 19.61 -12.74
N SER A 59 -14.52 20.89 -12.55
CA SER A 59 -13.39 21.56 -13.19
C SER A 59 -12.05 20.96 -12.74
N ASP A 60 -11.00 21.09 -13.55
CA ASP A 60 -9.65 20.61 -13.17
C ASP A 60 -9.13 21.25 -11.89
N ALA A 61 -9.39 22.55 -11.70
CA ALA A 61 -8.99 23.27 -10.50
C ALA A 61 -9.69 22.70 -9.25
N SER A 62 -11.00 22.45 -9.36
CA SER A 62 -11.79 21.86 -8.28
C SER A 62 -11.38 20.40 -8.01
N ALA A 63 -11.12 19.60 -9.05
CA ALA A 63 -10.71 18.21 -8.92
C ALA A 63 -9.37 18.08 -8.17
N ARG A 64 -8.43 19.01 -8.41
CA ARG A 64 -7.16 19.05 -7.68
C ARG A 64 -7.36 19.30 -6.19
N VAL A 65 -8.16 20.30 -5.83
CA VAL A 65 -8.39 20.65 -4.42
C VAL A 65 -9.18 19.55 -3.70
N LEU A 66 -10.27 19.10 -4.31
CA LEU A 66 -11.17 18.12 -3.70
C LEU A 66 -10.54 16.72 -3.65
N GLY A 67 -9.80 16.33 -4.69
CA GLY A 67 -9.01 15.09 -4.70
C GLY A 67 -7.97 15.06 -3.58
N SER A 68 -7.17 16.13 -3.42
CA SER A 68 -6.22 16.23 -2.31
C SER A 68 -6.91 16.21 -0.95
N LYS A 69 -8.06 16.89 -0.81
CA LYS A 69 -8.83 16.90 0.44
C LYS A 69 -9.41 15.51 0.77
N LYS A 70 -9.83 14.75 -0.24
CA LYS A 70 -10.30 13.36 -0.07
C LYS A 70 -9.13 12.47 0.36
N LEU A 71 -7.99 12.55 -0.32
CA LEU A 71 -6.79 11.78 0.01
C LEU A 71 -6.31 12.06 1.44
N ALA A 72 -6.31 13.32 1.88
CA ALA A 72 -5.88 13.71 3.22
C ALA A 72 -6.75 13.12 4.36
N LYS A 73 -7.98 12.67 4.07
CA LYS A 73 -8.84 11.98 5.04
C LYS A 73 -8.52 10.50 5.17
N ILE A 74 -7.78 9.94 4.22
CA ILE A 74 -7.47 8.52 4.19
C ILE A 74 -6.17 8.29 4.95
N ASN A 75 -6.22 7.46 5.99
CA ASN A 75 -5.03 7.04 6.69
C ASN A 75 -4.36 5.87 5.94
N ILE A 76 -3.55 6.20 4.93
CA ILE A 76 -2.84 5.21 4.10
C ILE A 76 -1.96 4.29 4.96
N SER A 77 -1.27 4.83 5.96
CA SER A 77 -0.41 4.03 6.85
C SER A 77 -1.21 2.98 7.63
N ALA A 78 -2.39 3.34 8.14
CA ALA A 78 -3.26 2.39 8.84
C ALA A 78 -3.81 1.31 7.88
N ILE A 79 -4.15 1.68 6.64
CA ILE A 79 -4.56 0.71 5.63
C ILE A 79 -3.42 -0.27 5.33
N LEU A 80 -2.20 0.23 5.06
CA LEU A 80 -1.05 -0.62 4.80
C LEU A 80 -0.73 -1.56 5.97
N ALA A 81 -0.78 -1.06 7.21
CA ALA A 81 -0.59 -1.87 8.40
C ALA A 81 -1.65 -2.98 8.51
N GLY A 82 -2.91 -2.71 8.15
CA GLY A 82 -3.97 -3.72 8.12
C GLY A 82 -3.80 -4.82 7.07
N TYR A 83 -2.87 -4.66 6.12
CA TYR A 83 -2.53 -5.67 5.11
C TYR A 83 -1.11 -6.25 5.28
N ASP A 84 -0.44 -5.99 6.40
CA ASP A 84 0.96 -6.38 6.64
C ASP A 84 1.90 -5.83 5.53
N LEU A 85 1.62 -4.62 5.04
CA LEU A 85 2.40 -3.91 4.03
C LEU A 85 3.27 -2.82 4.67
N GLY A 86 4.06 -3.19 5.67
CA GLY A 86 4.92 -2.29 6.42
C GLY A 86 6.28 -2.01 5.76
N VAL A 87 7.06 -1.12 6.39
CA VAL A 87 8.44 -0.82 5.99
C VAL A 87 9.33 -2.07 6.05
N ASN A 88 9.11 -2.93 7.05
CA ASN A 88 9.86 -4.18 7.20
C ASN A 88 9.60 -5.13 6.02
N ASP A 89 8.33 -5.37 5.68
CA ASP A 89 7.91 -6.22 4.57
C ASP A 89 8.41 -5.69 3.23
N TYR A 90 8.37 -4.37 3.07
CA TYR A 90 8.94 -3.68 1.93
C TYR A 90 10.45 -3.91 1.77
N ILE A 91 11.23 -3.80 2.85
CA ILE A 91 12.68 -4.05 2.82
C ILE A 91 12.98 -5.53 2.49
N VAL A 92 12.19 -6.46 3.04
CA VAL A 92 12.31 -7.89 2.72
C VAL A 92 12.03 -8.12 1.22
N GLY A 93 10.93 -7.57 0.70
CA GLY A 93 10.58 -7.69 -0.71
C GLY A 93 11.60 -7.06 -1.66
N LEU A 94 12.25 -5.95 -1.26
CA LEU A 94 13.36 -5.36 -2.02
C LEU A 94 14.58 -6.28 -2.06
N LYS A 95 14.97 -6.86 -0.92
CA LYS A 95 16.09 -7.81 -0.85
C LYS A 95 15.84 -9.02 -1.75
N GLU A 96 14.64 -9.58 -1.69
CA GLU A 96 14.24 -10.68 -2.58
C GLU A 96 14.35 -10.28 -4.05
N GLY A 97 13.88 -9.09 -4.41
CA GLY A 97 13.94 -8.55 -5.78
C GLY A 97 15.36 -8.37 -6.29
N LEU A 98 16.30 -7.93 -5.45
CA LEU A 98 17.71 -7.82 -5.81
C LEU A 98 18.36 -9.19 -6.07
N THR A 99 17.87 -10.23 -5.40
CA THR A 99 18.33 -11.62 -5.57
C THR A 99 17.49 -12.44 -6.55
N ALA A 100 16.46 -11.85 -7.15
CA ALA A 100 15.54 -12.55 -8.03
C ALA A 100 16.26 -13.02 -9.30
N MET A 101 15.98 -14.26 -9.71
CA MET A 101 16.54 -14.89 -10.90
C MET A 101 15.40 -15.41 -11.77
N LYS A 102 15.52 -15.24 -13.09
CA LYS A 102 14.62 -15.84 -14.08
C LYS A 102 15.40 -16.72 -15.05
N PHE A 103 14.68 -17.63 -15.68
CA PHE A 103 15.23 -18.38 -16.80
C PHE A 103 15.17 -17.55 -18.08
N ASN A 104 16.27 -17.52 -18.83
CA ASN A 104 16.28 -17.02 -20.19
C ASN A 104 15.69 -18.11 -21.10
N GLU A 105 14.54 -17.83 -21.72
CA GLU A 105 13.82 -18.79 -22.57
C GLU A 105 14.62 -19.23 -23.82
N LEU A 106 15.59 -18.41 -24.25
CA LEU A 106 16.41 -18.69 -25.44
C LEU A 106 17.67 -19.50 -25.12
N THR A 107 18.30 -19.25 -23.97
CA THR A 107 19.60 -19.87 -23.61
C THR A 107 19.49 -20.92 -22.51
N GLY A 108 18.37 -20.96 -21.79
CA GLY A 108 18.16 -21.82 -20.62
C GLY A 108 18.93 -21.38 -19.37
N GLU A 109 19.70 -20.30 -19.44
CA GLU A 109 20.52 -19.81 -18.32
C GLU A 109 19.69 -19.04 -17.30
N LYS A 110 20.07 -19.12 -16.02
CA LYS A 110 19.49 -18.27 -14.97
C LYS A 110 20.16 -16.90 -15.01
N VAL A 111 19.37 -15.87 -15.29
CA VAL A 111 19.81 -14.47 -15.28
C VAL A 111 19.06 -13.69 -14.19
N PRO A 112 19.66 -12.63 -13.64
CA PRO A 112 18.96 -11.79 -12.67
C PRO A 112 17.67 -11.18 -13.24
N ASP A 113 16.62 -11.14 -12.42
CA ASP A 113 15.32 -10.54 -12.75
C ASP A 113 14.98 -9.34 -11.88
N TYR A 114 15.82 -8.31 -11.96
CA TYR A 114 15.62 -7.07 -11.19
C TYR A 114 14.28 -6.36 -11.46
N ARG A 115 13.56 -6.76 -12.52
CA ARG A 115 12.25 -6.19 -12.88
C ARG A 115 11.09 -6.80 -12.10
N THR A 116 11.22 -8.00 -11.53
CA THR A 116 10.11 -8.70 -10.85
C THR A 116 9.51 -7.86 -9.72
N ARG A 117 10.34 -7.10 -9.00
CA ARG A 117 9.92 -6.25 -7.86
C ARG A 117 9.90 -4.76 -8.19
N LEU A 118 10.11 -4.36 -9.45
CA LEU A 118 10.11 -2.94 -9.82
C LEU A 118 8.75 -2.29 -9.60
N GLU A 119 7.66 -2.97 -9.96
CA GLU A 119 6.30 -2.47 -9.74
C GLU A 119 5.94 -2.44 -8.24
N TYR A 120 6.39 -3.44 -7.48
CA TYR A 120 6.27 -3.44 -6.03
C TYR A 120 6.94 -2.20 -5.40
N HIS A 121 8.16 -1.87 -5.83
CA HIS A 121 8.86 -0.65 -5.41
C HIS A 121 8.13 0.62 -5.87
N ARG A 122 7.69 0.69 -7.13
CA ARG A 122 7.01 1.87 -7.69
C ARG A 122 5.71 2.22 -6.98
N ILE A 123 4.99 1.23 -6.48
CA ILE A 123 3.70 1.42 -5.80
C ILE A 123 3.93 1.51 -4.29
N LEU A 124 4.44 0.45 -3.66
CA LEU A 124 4.57 0.41 -2.20
C LEU A 124 5.64 1.37 -1.69
N GLY A 125 6.75 1.54 -2.41
CA GLY A 125 7.78 2.52 -2.05
C GLY A 125 7.21 3.92 -1.96
N LYS A 126 6.47 4.37 -2.98
CA LYS A 126 5.80 5.68 -2.97
C LYS A 126 4.78 5.84 -1.84
N LEU A 127 3.99 4.80 -1.56
CA LEU A 127 3.00 4.81 -0.48
C LEU A 127 3.66 4.91 0.90
N LEU A 128 4.86 4.33 1.05
CA LEU A 128 5.68 4.41 2.27
C LEU A 128 6.57 5.66 2.33
N GLY A 129 6.63 6.48 1.27
CA GLY A 129 7.40 7.73 1.21
C GLY A 129 8.83 7.62 0.67
N PHE A 130 9.14 6.55 -0.08
CA PHE A 130 10.40 6.34 -0.79
C PHE A 130 10.36 6.75 -2.27
#